data_AF-A0A2V5PS58-F1
#
_entry.id   AF-A0A2V5PS58-F1
#
_cell.length_a   1.000
_cell.length_b   1.000
_cell.length_c   1.000
_cell.angle_alpha   90.00
_cell.angle_beta   90.00
_cell.angle_gamma   90.00
#
_symmetry.space_group_name_H-M   'P 1'
#
loop_
_entity.id
_entity.type
_entity.pdbx_description
1 polymer ?
#
loop_
_entity_poly.entity_id
_entity_poly.type
_entity_poly.pdbx_seq_one_letter_code
_entity_poly.pdbx_strand_id
1 'polypeptide(L)'
;EADRLARMIPTGPGALNISLTDSAAANPELRRAIDTEPATRQLWDHALLLEGRSRNFGVHAAGIVIGDRDLSEYVPLRRDPKEKEVITQYPMGPLNDLGLLKMDFLGLRTLTVLHDAVELIRGWV
;
A
#
# COMPACT_ATOMS: atom_id res chain seq x y z
N GLU A 1 17.16 -6.68 -17.66
CA GLU A 1 15.91 -7.23 -18.23
C GLU A 1 14.64 -6.81 -17.49
N ALA A 2 14.35 -7.31 -16.29
CA ALA A 2 13.11 -6.95 -15.58
C ALA A 2 12.96 -5.44 -15.31
N ASP A 3 14.03 -4.75 -14.92
CA ASP A 3 14.01 -3.28 -14.71
C ASP A 3 13.72 -2.51 -16.01
N ARG A 4 14.23 -3.00 -17.16
CA ARG A 4 13.96 -2.41 -18.49
C ARG A 4 12.46 -2.43 -18.78
N LEU A 5 11.82 -3.58 -18.61
CA LEU A 5 10.38 -3.76 -18.84
C LEU A 5 9.54 -2.97 -17.83
N ALA A 6 9.94 -2.93 -16.55
CA ALA A 6 9.24 -2.18 -15.52
C ALA A 6 9.20 -0.67 -15.81
N ARG A 7 10.29 -0.11 -16.36
CA ARG A 7 10.35 1.31 -16.77
C ARG A 7 9.50 1.65 -17.98
N MET A 8 9.06 0.66 -18.76
CA MET A 8 8.15 0.86 -19.89
C MET A 8 6.69 1.02 -19.44
N ILE A 9 6.36 0.68 -18.19
CA ILE A 9 5.04 0.93 -17.62
C ILE A 9 4.90 2.45 -17.37
N PRO A 10 3.84 3.10 -17.92
CA PRO A 10 3.63 4.52 -17.70
C PRO A 10 3.55 4.88 -16.21
N THR A 11 4.27 5.92 -15.81
CA THR A 11 4.25 6.46 -14.45
C THR A 11 3.97 7.96 -14.49
N GLY A 12 3.25 8.48 -13.48
CA GLY A 12 2.95 9.91 -13.36
C GLY A 12 1.48 10.23 -13.16
N PRO A 13 1.12 11.53 -13.11
CA PRO A 13 -0.26 11.99 -12.95
C PRO A 13 -1.14 11.47 -14.09
N GLY A 14 -2.22 10.76 -13.76
CA GLY A 14 -3.12 10.13 -14.74
C GLY A 14 -2.76 8.69 -15.14
N ALA A 15 -1.59 8.18 -14.76
CA ALA A 15 -1.20 6.77 -14.91
C ALA A 15 -1.20 6.00 -13.57
N LEU A 16 -1.66 6.64 -12.49
CA LEU A 16 -1.79 6.00 -11.19
C LEU A 16 -2.87 4.90 -11.30
N ASN A 17 -2.49 3.64 -11.06
CA ASN A 17 -3.33 2.45 -11.23
C ASN A 17 -3.69 2.12 -12.69
N ILE A 18 -2.84 2.47 -13.66
CA ILE A 18 -2.98 1.96 -15.04
C ILE A 18 -2.88 0.42 -15.04
N SER A 19 -3.78 -0.25 -15.77
CA SER A 19 -3.70 -1.71 -15.93
C SER A 19 -2.51 -2.10 -16.82
N LEU A 20 -2.03 -3.33 -16.69
CA LEU A 20 -1.03 -3.88 -17.61
C LEU A 20 -1.55 -3.83 -19.05
N THR A 21 -2.81 -4.18 -19.29
CA THR A 21 -3.43 -4.10 -20.62
C THR A 21 -3.39 -2.68 -21.20
N ASP A 22 -3.74 -1.67 -20.41
CA ASP A 22 -3.71 -0.27 -20.85
C ASP A 22 -2.28 0.23 -21.03
N SER A 23 -1.35 -0.25 -20.20
CA SER A 23 0.08 0.06 -20.32
C SER A 23 0.66 -0.40 -21.66
N ALA A 24 0.29 -1.61 -22.10
CA ALA A 24 0.69 -2.13 -23.40
C ALA A 24 0.02 -1.40 -24.58
N ALA A 25 -1.17 -0.83 -24.39
CA ALA A 25 -1.82 0.01 -25.40
C ALA A 25 -1.18 1.41 -25.47
N ALA A 26 -0.75 1.95 -24.34
CA ALA A 26 -0.15 3.28 -24.23
C ALA A 26 1.33 3.32 -24.66
N ASN A 27 2.07 2.21 -24.54
CA ASN A 27 3.49 2.14 -24.88
C ASN A 27 3.76 1.13 -26.03
N PRO A 28 3.98 1.63 -27.27
CA PRO A 28 4.29 0.78 -28.43
C PRO A 28 5.58 -0.04 -28.29
N GLU A 29 6.57 0.42 -27.52
CA GLU A 29 7.81 -0.32 -27.28
C GLU A 29 7.58 -1.52 -26.38
N LEU A 30 6.75 -1.35 -25.34
CA LEU A 30 6.31 -2.45 -24.49
C LEU A 30 5.56 -3.50 -25.31
N ARG A 31 4.63 -3.06 -26.17
CA ARG A 31 3.89 -3.96 -27.06
C ARG A 31 4.83 -4.74 -27.99
N ARG A 32 5.80 -4.05 -28.60
CA ARG A 32 6.81 -4.70 -29.44
C ARG A 32 7.60 -5.74 -28.65
N ALA A 33 8.06 -5.42 -27.45
CA ALA A 33 8.82 -6.37 -26.61
C ALA A 33 7.99 -7.62 -26.28
N ILE A 34 6.70 -7.45 -25.94
CA ILE A 34 5.77 -8.57 -25.72
C ILE A 34 5.60 -9.43 -26.97
N ASP A 35 5.55 -8.83 -28.15
CA ASP A 35 5.29 -9.53 -29.42
C ASP A 35 6.55 -10.20 -30.01
N THR A 36 7.75 -9.63 -29.79
CA THR A 36 8.99 -10.08 -30.44
C THR A 36 9.92 -10.89 -29.55
N GLU A 37 9.83 -10.75 -28.22
CA GLU A 37 10.75 -11.39 -27.28
C GLU A 37 10.03 -12.51 -26.50
N PRO A 38 10.36 -13.81 -26.74
CA PRO A 38 9.64 -14.93 -26.11
C PRO A 38 9.66 -14.92 -24.58
N ALA A 39 10.78 -14.49 -23.97
CA ALA A 39 10.91 -14.38 -22.52
C ALA A 39 9.99 -13.27 -21.95
N THR A 40 9.86 -12.14 -22.66
CA THR A 40 8.97 -11.04 -22.29
C THR A 40 7.52 -11.45 -22.41
N ARG A 41 7.15 -12.21 -23.46
CA ARG A 41 5.81 -12.79 -23.61
C ARG A 41 5.44 -13.69 -22.43
N GLN A 42 6.32 -14.60 -22.06
CA GLN A 42 6.08 -15.51 -20.93
C GLN A 42 5.91 -14.74 -19.61
N LEU A 43 6.77 -13.76 -19.35
CA LEU A 43 6.66 -12.90 -18.18
C LEU A 43 5.32 -12.13 -18.17
N TRP A 44 4.93 -11.58 -19.31
CA TRP A 44 3.69 -10.82 -19.47
C TRP A 44 2.45 -11.67 -19.17
N ASP A 45 2.39 -12.88 -19.71
CA ASP A 45 1.26 -13.80 -19.49
C ASP A 45 1.12 -14.16 -18.01
N HIS A 46 2.23 -14.37 -17.30
CA HIS A 46 2.21 -14.56 -15.85
C HIS A 46 1.83 -13.29 -15.08
N ALA A 47 2.29 -12.12 -15.51
CA ALA A 47 1.98 -10.85 -14.86
C ALA A 47 0.47 -10.55 -14.92
N LEU A 48 -0.19 -10.80 -16.07
CA LEU A 48 -1.64 -10.63 -16.23
C LEU A 48 -2.45 -11.51 -15.27
N LEU A 49 -1.99 -12.73 -14.97
CA LEU A 49 -2.67 -13.61 -14.01
C LEU A 49 -2.56 -13.13 -12.56
N LEU A 50 -1.50 -12.40 -12.25
CA LEU A 50 -1.17 -11.92 -10.91
C LEU A 50 -1.63 -10.48 -10.64
N GLU A 51 -2.04 -9.74 -11.67
CA GLU A 51 -2.56 -8.37 -11.53
C GLU A 51 -3.80 -8.34 -10.61
N GLY A 52 -3.84 -7.35 -9.71
CA GLY A 52 -4.93 -7.19 -8.75
C GLY A 52 -4.96 -8.21 -7.60
N ARG A 53 -3.99 -9.12 -7.51
CA ARG A 53 -3.91 -10.09 -6.42
C ARG A 53 -3.23 -9.50 -5.19
N SER A 54 -3.75 -9.82 -4.01
CA SER A 54 -3.11 -9.47 -2.74
C SER A 54 -1.80 -10.25 -2.58
N ARG A 55 -0.71 -9.53 -2.34
CA ARG A 55 0.62 -10.12 -2.11
C ARG A 55 0.78 -10.59 -0.66
N ASN A 56 0.72 -9.65 0.27
CA ASN A 56 0.88 -9.87 1.70
C ASN A 56 -0.17 -9.05 2.47
N PHE A 57 -0.34 -9.35 3.75
CA PHE A 57 -1.00 -8.42 4.67
C PHE A 57 -0.09 -7.21 4.95
N GLY A 58 -0.69 -6.07 5.25
CA GLY A 58 -0.01 -4.88 5.73
C GLY A 58 -0.82 -4.19 6.80
N VAL A 59 -0.14 -3.54 7.74
CA VAL A 59 -0.77 -2.73 8.79
C VAL A 59 -0.77 -1.27 8.33
N HIS A 60 -1.91 -0.59 8.44
CA HIS A 60 -1.92 0.86 8.24
C HIS A 60 -1.21 1.50 9.43
N ALA A 61 -0.01 2.04 9.21
CA ALA A 61 0.88 2.50 10.27
C ALA A 61 0.27 3.56 11.22
N ALA A 62 -0.79 4.25 10.79
CA ALA A 62 -1.51 5.23 11.59
C ALA A 62 -2.90 4.75 12.06
N GLY A 63 -3.44 3.67 11.50
CA GLY A 63 -4.85 3.32 11.63
C GLY A 63 -5.17 2.56 12.90
N ILE A 64 -5.98 3.15 13.77
CA ILE A 64 -6.53 2.52 14.95
C ILE A 64 -8.04 2.37 14.79
N VAL A 65 -8.54 1.17 15.11
CA VAL A 65 -9.98 0.86 15.14
C VAL A 65 -10.41 0.76 16.60
N ILE A 66 -11.50 1.43 16.95
CA ILE A 66 -12.03 1.51 18.30
C ILE A 66 -13.44 0.93 18.29
N GLY A 67 -13.64 -0.14 19.06
CA GLY A 67 -14.95 -0.75 19.31
C GLY A 67 -15.53 -0.29 20.65
N ASP A 68 -16.86 -0.34 20.77
CA ASP A 68 -17.59 -0.19 22.03
C ASP A 68 -17.51 -1.45 22.91
N ARG A 69 -17.16 -2.58 22.30
CA ARG A 69 -16.96 -3.91 22.90
C ARG A 69 -15.69 -4.57 22.36
N ASP A 70 -15.43 -5.82 22.77
CA ASP A 70 -14.30 -6.58 22.26
C ASP A 70 -14.39 -6.71 20.73
N LEU A 71 -13.35 -6.27 20.02
CA LEU A 71 -13.33 -6.26 18.56
C LEU A 71 -13.43 -7.67 17.97
N SER A 72 -13.07 -8.72 18.71
CA SER A 72 -13.23 -10.10 18.27
C SER A 72 -14.69 -10.55 18.13
N GLU A 73 -15.64 -9.81 18.72
CA GLU A 73 -17.08 -10.02 18.50
C GLU A 73 -17.55 -9.52 17.12
N TYR A 74 -16.82 -8.58 16.51
CA TYR A 74 -17.20 -7.93 15.25
C TYR A 74 -16.34 -8.37 14.07
N VAL A 75 -15.03 -8.50 14.28
CA VAL A 75 -14.05 -8.68 13.20
C VAL A 75 -13.00 -9.72 13.57
N PRO A 76 -12.53 -10.50 12.58
CA PRO A 76 -11.40 -11.38 12.79
C PRO A 76 -10.13 -10.57 13.08
N LEU A 77 -9.48 -10.90 14.19
CA LEU A 77 -8.23 -10.29 14.63
C LEU A 77 -7.05 -11.24 14.38
N ARG A 78 -5.85 -10.68 14.34
CA ARG A 78 -4.59 -11.45 14.35
C ARG A 78 -3.50 -10.67 15.05
N ARG A 79 -2.42 -11.36 15.43
CA ARG A 79 -1.21 -10.72 15.95
C ARG A 79 -0.20 -10.51 14.85
N ASP A 80 0.42 -9.34 14.83
CA ASP A 80 1.58 -9.09 13.98
C ASP A 80 2.76 -9.95 14.50
N PRO A 81 3.39 -10.78 13.64
CA PRO A 81 4.50 -11.64 14.06
C PRO A 81 5.78 -10.89 14.44
N LYS A 82 5.92 -9.63 14.02
CA LYS A 82 7.08 -8.76 14.31
C LYS A 82 6.83 -7.88 15.52
N GLU A 83 5.75 -7.11 15.50
CA GLU A 83 5.50 -6.03 16.47
C GLU A 83 4.57 -6.44 17.63
N LYS A 84 4.04 -7.68 17.62
CA LYS A 84 3.08 -8.23 18.61
C LYS A 84 1.76 -7.45 18.76
N GLU A 85 1.54 -6.42 17.96
CA GLU A 85 0.30 -5.65 17.89
C GLU A 85 -0.88 -6.53 17.44
N VAL A 86 -2.08 -6.17 17.88
CA VAL A 86 -3.33 -6.80 17.43
C VAL A 86 -3.88 -6.00 16.27
N ILE A 87 -4.10 -6.67 15.14
CA ILE A 87 -4.55 -6.06 13.90
C ILE A 87 -5.82 -6.74 13.40
N THR A 88 -6.71 -5.96 12.80
CA THR A 88 -7.86 -6.45 12.06
C THR A 88 -7.41 -7.15 10.77
N GLN A 89 -8.08 -8.25 10.41
CA GLN A 89 -7.84 -8.92 9.13
C GLN A 89 -8.63 -8.28 7.97
N TYR A 90 -9.62 -7.44 8.27
CA TYR A 90 -10.35 -6.69 7.26
C TYR A 90 -9.61 -5.40 6.87
N PRO A 91 -9.65 -5.04 5.56
CA PRO A 91 -9.16 -3.75 5.10
C PRO A 91 -10.13 -2.62 5.48
N MET A 92 -9.75 -1.39 5.19
CA MET A 92 -10.50 -0.18 5.57
C MET A 92 -11.97 -0.18 5.13
N GLY A 93 -12.28 -0.62 3.90
CA GLY A 93 -13.64 -0.59 3.36
C GLY A 93 -14.65 -1.34 4.24
N PRO A 94 -14.50 -2.67 4.40
CA PRO A 94 -15.39 -3.46 5.25
C PRO A 94 -15.48 -2.98 6.70
N LEU A 95 -14.40 -2.42 7.28
CA LEU A 95 -14.43 -1.87 8.64
C LEU A 95 -15.38 -0.67 8.76
N ASN A 96 -15.37 0.21 7.73
CA ASN A 96 -16.29 1.34 7.67
C ASN A 96 -17.73 0.87 7.44
N ASP A 97 -17.93 -0.14 6.59
CA ASP A 97 -19.27 -0.69 6.32
C ASP A 97 -19.90 -1.31 7.58
N LEU A 98 -19.07 -1.86 8.48
CA LEU A 98 -19.48 -2.36 9.79
C LEU A 98 -19.76 -1.23 10.81
N GLY A 99 -19.49 0.02 10.46
CA GLY A 99 -19.71 1.18 11.33
C GLY A 99 -18.71 1.32 12.47
N LEU A 100 -17.54 0.68 12.38
CA LEU A 100 -16.51 0.79 13.41
C LEU A 100 -15.82 2.16 13.36
N LEU A 101 -15.53 2.72 14.53
CA LEU A 101 -14.81 3.99 14.63
C LEU A 101 -13.35 3.77 14.24
N LYS A 102 -12.88 4.52 13.23
CA LYS A 102 -11.49 4.56 12.82
C LYS A 102 -10.88 5.93 13.13
N MET A 103 -9.68 5.94 13.71
CA MET A 103 -8.87 7.14 13.89
C MET A 103 -7.46 6.92 13.34
N ASP A 104 -6.89 7.94 12.68
CA ASP A 104 -5.53 7.91 12.17
C ASP A 104 -4.59 8.74 13.06
N PHE A 105 -3.60 8.08 13.67
CA PHE A 105 -2.54 8.69 14.47
C PHE A 105 -1.28 8.84 13.63
N LEU A 106 -1.09 10.02 13.07
CA LEU A 106 0.01 10.30 12.14
C LEU A 106 1.30 10.64 12.90
N GLY A 107 2.34 9.81 12.72
CA GLY A 107 3.70 10.08 13.19
C GLY A 107 4.43 11.11 12.31
N LEU A 108 4.01 12.37 12.36
CA LEU A 108 4.63 13.44 11.56
C LEU A 108 5.97 13.85 12.17
N ARG A 109 7.08 13.55 11.48
CA ARG A 109 8.43 13.98 11.87
C ARG A 109 8.52 15.49 12.13
N THR A 110 7.76 16.30 11.40
CA THR A 110 7.70 17.75 11.59
C THR A 110 7.30 18.14 13.01
N LEU A 111 6.37 17.41 13.65
CA LEU A 111 5.97 17.68 15.03
C LEU A 111 7.08 17.35 16.02
N THR A 112 7.84 16.27 15.80
CA THR A 112 9.03 15.94 16.59
C THR A 112 10.08 17.05 16.48
N VAL A 113 10.36 17.52 15.26
CA VAL A 113 11.33 18.61 15.04
C VAL A 113 10.91 19.89 15.77
N LEU A 114 9.63 20.24 15.73
CA LEU A 114 9.11 21.41 16.44
C LEU A 114 9.19 21.23 17.97
N HIS A 115 8.89 20.04 18.48
CA HIS A 115 9.01 19.73 19.89
C HIS A 115 10.46 19.91 20.38
N ASP A 116 11.42 19.31 19.68
CA ASP A 116 12.84 19.38 20.01
C ASP A 116 13.34 20.84 19.99
N ALA A 117 12.89 21.63 19.01
CA ALA A 117 13.24 23.04 18.91
C ALA A 117 12.74 23.85 20.12
N VAL A 118 11.51 23.61 20.58
CA VAL A 118 10.94 24.29 21.75
C VAL A 118 11.68 23.91 23.04
N GLU A 119 12.01 22.63 23.23
CA GLU A 119 12.74 22.15 24.39
C GLU A 119 14.15 22.76 24.48
N LEU A 120 14.85 22.86 23.35
CA LEU A 120 16.17 23.52 23.29
C LEU A 120 16.09 24.99 23.68
N ILE A 121 15.08 25.73 23.19
CA ILE A 121 14.90 27.15 23.55
C ILE A 121 14.61 27.31 25.04
N ARG A 122 13.77 26.44 25.62
CA ARG A 122 13.42 26.50 27.05
C ARG A 122 14.59 26.14 27.95
N GLY A 123 15.41 25.16 27.56
CA GLY A 123 16.60 24.76 28.33
C GLY A 123 17.75 25.77 28.29
N TRP A 124 17.65 26.82 27.47
CA TRP A 124 18.62 27.92 27.40
C TRP A 124 18.33 29.08 28.36
N VAL A 125 17.16 29.08 29.03
CA VAL A 125 16.74 30.07 30.03
C VAL A 125 16.87 29.48 31.42
#